data_AF-A0A536BY63-F1
#
_entry.id   AF-A0A536BY63-F1
#
_cell.length_a   1.000
_cell.length_b   1.000
_cell.length_c   1.000
_cell.angle_alpha   90.00
_cell.angle_beta   90.00
_cell.angle_gamma   90.00
#
_symmetry.space_group_name_H-M   'P 1'
#
loop_
_entity.id
_entity.type
_entity.pdbx_description
1 polymer ?
#
loop_
_entity_poly.entity_id
_entity_poly.type
_entity_poly.pdbx_seq_one_letter_code
_entity_poly.pdbx_strand_id
1 'polypeptide(L)'
;MLALKRGIDVVLGLALLLAVLPLLAVLAIAVWAETGAPVLFRCQRLGRSGRPFTMYKFRTMALGAERALQTLRSRNVAQGMVKIADDPRVTTLGRLFRRFSLDELPQLWNVVRGEMSLVGPRPHELGEVSLENPVHLQRLRMRPGLTGLWQIRARTDPSLAIRVRYDLEYIHRWSLLADFAIAIKTIPVVLQGQGGAPRVHRQDLVPEVARGDGAGRKAPGVERR
;
A
#
# COMPACT_ATOMS: atom_id res chain seq x y z
N MET A 1 -16.45 0.23 -20.45
CA MET A 1 -15.49 -0.73 -19.84
C MET A 1 -15.24 -0.51 -18.34
N LEU A 2 -14.97 0.71 -17.85
CA LEU A 2 -14.73 0.92 -16.40
C LEU A 2 -15.96 0.64 -15.51
N ALA A 3 -17.18 0.88 -16.01
CA ALA A 3 -18.41 0.52 -15.30
C ALA A 3 -18.56 -1.01 -15.17
N LEU A 4 -18.23 -1.76 -16.23
CA LEU A 4 -18.22 -3.23 -16.19
C LEU A 4 -17.18 -3.75 -15.19
N LYS A 5 -15.94 -3.23 -15.24
CA LYS A 5 -14.92 -3.53 -14.22
C LYS A 5 -15.46 -3.27 -12.81
N ARG A 6 -16.16 -2.15 -12.62
CA ARG A 6 -16.74 -1.82 -11.31
C ARG A 6 -17.80 -2.85 -10.87
N GLY A 7 -18.67 -3.31 -11.75
CA GLY A 7 -19.62 -4.37 -11.44
C GLY A 7 -18.92 -5.65 -11.01
N ILE A 8 -17.89 -6.07 -11.75
CA ILE A 8 -17.05 -7.23 -11.43
C ILE A 8 -16.39 -7.06 -10.05
N ASP A 9 -15.76 -5.91 -9.78
CA ASP A 9 -15.10 -5.62 -8.50
C ASP A 9 -16.07 -5.74 -7.32
N VAL A 10 -17.31 -5.28 -7.46
CA VAL A 10 -18.33 -5.36 -6.39
C VAL A 10 -18.76 -6.79 -6.17
N VAL A 11 -19.14 -7.51 -7.25
CA VAL A 11 -19.67 -8.88 -7.15
C VAL A 11 -18.60 -9.81 -6.59
N LEU A 12 -17.40 -9.80 -7.18
CA LEU A 12 -16.30 -10.66 -6.72
C LEU A 12 -15.75 -10.21 -5.36
N GLY A 13 -15.66 -8.89 -5.12
CA GLY A 13 -15.20 -8.36 -3.83
C GLY A 13 -16.14 -8.71 -2.69
N LEU A 14 -17.45 -8.65 -2.92
CA LEU A 14 -18.46 -9.06 -1.93
C LEU A 14 -18.43 -10.58 -1.71
N ALA A 15 -18.38 -11.38 -2.78
CA ALA A 15 -18.28 -12.83 -2.67
C ALA A 15 -17.03 -13.26 -1.87
N LEU A 16 -15.87 -12.67 -2.17
CA LEU A 16 -14.64 -12.90 -1.42
C LEU A 16 -14.76 -12.46 0.03
N LEU A 17 -15.31 -11.27 0.29
CA LEU A 17 -15.50 -10.74 1.65
C LEU A 17 -16.35 -11.68 2.51
N LEU A 18 -17.47 -12.17 1.97
CA LEU A 18 -18.34 -13.11 2.66
C LEU A 18 -17.64 -14.46 2.89
N ALA A 19 -16.92 -14.97 1.88
CA ALA A 19 -16.17 -16.22 1.99
C ALA A 19 -15.07 -16.17 3.06
N VAL A 20 -14.37 -15.03 3.20
CA VAL A 20 -13.29 -14.87 4.20
C VAL A 20 -13.79 -14.31 5.54
N LEU A 21 -15.09 -14.05 5.70
CA LEU A 21 -15.63 -13.44 6.91
C LEU A 21 -15.33 -14.23 8.20
N PRO A 22 -15.44 -15.59 8.23
CA PRO A 22 -15.06 -16.37 9.41
C PRO A 22 -13.57 -16.23 9.73
N LEU A 23 -12.72 -16.21 8.70
CA LEU A 23 -11.28 -15.99 8.87
C LEU A 23 -10.99 -14.59 9.42
N LEU A 24 -11.66 -13.55 8.91
CA LEU A 24 -11.53 -12.19 9.44
C LEU A 24 -11.87 -12.11 10.93
N ALA A 25 -12.89 -12.83 11.39
CA ALA A 25 -13.26 -12.88 12.81
C ALA A 25 -12.15 -13.53 13.66
N VAL A 26 -11.59 -14.67 13.22
CA VAL A 26 -10.46 -15.34 13.90
C VAL A 26 -9.23 -14.43 13.96
N LEU A 27 -8.87 -13.81 12.84
CA LEU A 27 -7.73 -12.89 12.77
C LEU A 27 -7.95 -11.65 13.65
N ALA A 28 -9.19 -11.13 13.72
CA ALA A 28 -9.53 -10.01 14.58
C ALA A 28 -9.35 -10.34 16.06
N ILE A 29 -9.82 -11.52 16.50
CA ILE A 29 -9.63 -12.01 17.87
C ILE A 29 -8.14 -12.17 18.18
N ALA A 30 -7.37 -12.74 17.26
CA ALA A 30 -5.92 -12.94 17.46
C ALA A 30 -5.18 -11.60 17.63
N VAL A 31 -5.50 -10.58 16.81
CA VAL A 31 -4.92 -9.23 16.96
C VAL A 31 -5.34 -8.59 18.28
N TRP A 32 -6.62 -8.74 18.67
CA TRP A 32 -7.12 -8.23 19.94
C TRP A 32 -6.44 -8.89 21.13
N ALA A 33 -6.22 -10.20 21.10
CA ALA A 33 -5.54 -10.93 22.14
C ALA A 33 -4.06 -10.53 22.27
N GLU A 34 -3.36 -10.25 21.16
CA GLU A 34 -1.95 -9.85 21.19
C GLU A 34 -1.74 -8.38 21.61
N THR A 35 -2.61 -7.47 21.15
CA THR A 35 -2.35 -6.01 21.25
C THR A 35 -3.52 -5.19 21.79
N GLY A 36 -4.66 -5.80 22.12
CA GLY A 36 -5.88 -5.13 22.56
C GLY A 36 -6.63 -4.41 21.43
N ALA A 37 -7.37 -3.35 21.77
CA ALA A 37 -8.02 -2.48 20.79
C ALA A 37 -7.11 -1.28 20.38
N PRO A 38 -7.35 -0.63 19.22
CA PRO A 38 -8.19 -1.08 18.11
C PRO A 38 -7.56 -2.20 17.26
N VAL A 39 -8.38 -3.18 16.86
CA VAL A 39 -7.97 -4.29 15.99
C VAL A 39 -7.63 -3.84 14.56
N LEU A 40 -8.40 -2.89 14.03
CA LEU A 40 -8.18 -2.35 12.70
C LEU A 40 -7.32 -1.08 12.75
N PHE A 41 -6.30 -1.05 11.91
CA PHE A 41 -5.57 0.15 11.55
C PHE A 41 -6.29 0.88 10.41
N ARG A 42 -6.40 2.20 10.55
CA ARG A 42 -7.06 3.09 9.58
C ARG A 42 -6.04 4.07 9.05
N CYS A 43 -5.89 4.14 7.73
CA CYS A 43 -4.89 5.01 7.11
C CYS A 43 -5.50 5.80 5.96
N GLN A 44 -5.25 7.11 5.91
CA GLN A 44 -5.69 7.94 4.80
C GLN A 44 -4.83 7.69 3.57
N ARG A 45 -5.50 7.53 2.42
CA ARG A 45 -4.88 7.26 1.13
C ARG A 45 -5.56 8.06 0.03
N LEU A 46 -4.83 8.32 -1.05
CA LEU A 46 -5.39 8.90 -2.27
C LEU A 46 -6.03 7.82 -3.14
N GLY A 47 -7.29 8.06 -3.50
CA GLY A 47 -8.07 7.24 -4.43
C GLY A 47 -8.13 7.85 -5.83
N ARG A 48 -9.12 7.39 -6.61
CA ARG A 48 -9.34 7.89 -7.97
C ARG A 48 -9.59 9.40 -7.95
N SER A 49 -8.99 10.11 -8.91
CA SER A 49 -9.06 11.57 -9.06
C SER A 49 -8.56 12.33 -7.82
N GLY A 50 -7.66 11.72 -7.04
CA GLY A 50 -7.07 12.35 -5.86
C GLY A 50 -8.01 12.43 -4.65
N ARG A 51 -9.18 11.79 -4.70
CA ARG A 51 -10.12 11.80 -3.57
C ARG A 51 -9.56 10.99 -2.39
N PRO A 52 -9.40 11.56 -1.19
CA PRO A 52 -8.92 10.82 -0.04
C PRO A 52 -9.96 9.79 0.41
N PHE A 53 -9.49 8.64 0.91
CA PHE A 53 -10.33 7.63 1.54
C PHE A 53 -9.60 6.93 2.68
N THR A 54 -10.37 6.31 3.59
CA THR A 54 -9.81 5.54 4.69
C THR A 54 -9.60 4.09 4.27
N MET A 55 -8.34 3.69 4.13
CA MET A 55 -7.95 2.31 3.88
C MET A 55 -7.92 1.52 5.20
N TYR A 56 -8.56 0.35 5.23
CA TYR A 56 -8.62 -0.52 6.40
C TYR A 56 -7.58 -1.63 6.33
N LYS A 57 -6.90 -1.92 7.44
CA LYS A 57 -6.00 -3.06 7.60
C LYS A 57 -6.14 -3.65 8.99
N PHE A 58 -5.70 -4.89 9.20
CA PHE A 58 -5.42 -5.33 10.56
C PHE A 58 -4.20 -4.60 11.11
N ARG A 59 -4.25 -4.27 12.40
CA ARG A 59 -3.10 -3.74 13.10
C ARG A 59 -2.04 -4.83 13.21
N THR A 60 -0.85 -4.54 12.71
CA THR A 60 0.32 -5.45 12.74
C THR A 60 1.50 -4.84 13.49
N MET A 61 1.31 -3.66 14.07
CA MET A 61 2.32 -2.92 14.82
C MET A 61 1.83 -2.64 16.23
N ALA A 62 2.77 -2.53 17.17
CA ALA A 62 2.47 -2.11 18.53
C ALA A 62 1.84 -0.70 18.56
N LEU A 63 1.07 -0.43 19.62
CA LEU A 63 0.51 0.90 19.86
C LEU A 63 1.63 1.95 19.97
N GLY A 64 1.49 3.07 19.27
CA GLY A 64 2.49 4.15 19.27
C GLY A 64 3.70 3.92 18.36
N ALA A 65 3.65 2.92 17.46
CA ALA A 65 4.70 2.64 16.47
C ALA A 65 5.09 3.85 15.61
N GLU A 66 4.21 4.83 15.44
CA GLU A 66 4.48 6.09 14.72
C GLU A 66 5.56 6.92 15.41
N ARG A 67 5.61 6.93 16.76
CA ARG A 67 6.67 7.64 17.50
C ARG A 67 8.01 6.96 17.33
N ALA A 68 8.03 5.63 17.39
CA ALA A 68 9.22 4.82 17.15
C ALA A 68 9.75 4.97 15.71
N LEU A 69 8.90 5.30 14.73
CA LEU A 69 9.36 5.55 13.37
C LEU A 69 10.38 6.69 13.31
N GLN A 70 10.22 7.74 14.12
CA GLN A 70 11.11 8.92 14.09
C GLN A 70 12.56 8.54 14.39
N THR A 71 12.79 7.62 15.33
CA THR A 71 14.13 7.14 15.71
C THR A 71 14.64 6.03 14.79
N LEU A 72 13.75 5.39 14.02
CA LEU A 72 14.09 4.28 13.13
C LEU A 72 14.19 4.68 11.65
N ARG A 73 13.98 5.96 11.29
CA ARG A 73 14.01 6.43 9.90
C ARG A 73 15.30 6.08 9.16
N SER A 74 16.44 6.09 9.84
CA SER A 74 17.74 5.72 9.26
C SER A 74 17.83 4.25 8.82
N ARG A 75 16.94 3.39 9.32
CA ARG A 75 16.86 1.96 8.94
C ARG A 75 15.91 1.70 7.76
N ASN A 76 15.28 2.74 7.21
CA ASN A 76 14.39 2.59 6.07
C ASN A 76 15.20 2.30 4.80
N VAL A 77 14.94 1.16 4.17
CA VAL A 77 15.64 0.73 2.95
C VAL A 77 14.85 0.97 1.67
N ALA A 78 13.64 1.52 1.76
CA ALA A 78 12.78 1.76 0.60
C ALA A 78 12.44 3.25 0.44
N GLN A 79 12.27 3.69 -0.80
CA GLN A 79 11.77 5.04 -1.11
C GLN A 79 10.24 5.06 -1.06
N GLY A 80 9.63 6.12 -0.55
CA GLY A 80 8.17 6.18 -0.32
C GLY A 80 7.77 5.36 0.91
N MET A 81 6.98 4.30 0.72
CA MET A 81 6.55 3.43 1.83
C MET A 81 7.73 2.87 2.62
N VAL A 82 7.72 3.11 3.94
CA VAL A 82 8.77 2.66 4.85
C VAL A 82 8.84 1.14 4.88
N LYS A 83 10.04 0.60 4.59
CA LYS A 83 10.38 -0.80 4.80
C LYS A 83 11.65 -0.87 5.64
N ILE A 84 11.54 -1.51 6.80
CA ILE A 84 12.66 -1.75 7.70
C ILE A 84 12.81 -3.26 7.80
N ALA A 85 14.02 -3.77 7.55
CA ALA A 85 14.34 -5.18 7.82
C ALA A 85 14.25 -5.44 9.32
N ASP A 86 13.58 -6.51 9.73
CA ASP A 86 13.34 -6.86 11.13
C ASP A 86 12.78 -5.67 11.96
N ASP A 87 11.75 -5.02 11.40
CA ASP A 87 11.14 -3.83 12.00
C ASP A 87 10.64 -4.11 13.43
N PRO A 88 11.25 -3.50 14.47
CA PRO A 88 10.93 -3.77 15.87
C PRO A 88 9.53 -3.26 16.25
N ARG A 89 8.89 -2.46 15.40
CA ARG A 89 7.52 -1.97 15.61
C ARG A 89 6.48 -3.05 15.31
N VAL A 90 6.84 -4.08 14.54
CA VAL A 90 5.92 -5.12 14.06
C VAL A 90 5.83 -6.23 15.10
N THR A 91 4.62 -6.61 15.46
CA THR A 91 4.38 -7.68 16.44
C THR A 91 4.68 -9.06 15.85
N THR A 92 4.74 -10.08 16.70
CA THR A 92 5.03 -11.45 16.24
C THR A 92 3.93 -11.96 15.30
N LEU A 93 2.66 -11.79 15.69
CA LEU A 93 1.52 -12.08 14.81
C LEU A 93 1.49 -11.15 13.60
N GLY A 94 1.87 -9.87 13.79
CA GLY A 94 1.96 -8.88 12.73
C GLY A 94 2.93 -9.27 11.61
N ARG A 95 4.07 -9.92 11.95
CA ARG A 95 5.00 -10.47 10.96
C ARG A 95 4.34 -11.55 10.10
N LEU A 96 3.59 -12.47 10.72
CA LEU A 96 2.84 -13.51 10.01
C LEU A 96 1.80 -12.88 9.06
N PHE A 97 1.04 -11.90 9.56
CA PHE A 97 0.00 -11.25 8.77
C PHE A 97 0.60 -10.57 7.54
N ARG A 98 1.68 -9.80 7.71
CA ARG A 98 2.36 -9.11 6.61
C ARG A 98 2.96 -10.09 5.61
N ARG A 99 3.57 -11.17 6.10
CA ARG A 99 4.20 -12.20 5.26
C ARG A 99 3.21 -12.72 4.22
N PHE A 100 2.02 -13.08 4.66
CA PHE A 100 0.94 -13.65 3.85
C PHE A 100 -0.14 -12.64 3.44
N SER A 101 0.13 -11.33 3.55
CA SER A 101 -0.85 -10.26 3.21
C SER A 101 -2.21 -10.36 3.91
N LEU A 102 -2.31 -11.08 5.04
CA LEU A 102 -3.55 -11.24 5.79
C LEU A 102 -4.03 -9.91 6.38
N ASP A 103 -3.10 -8.99 6.65
CA ASP A 103 -3.42 -7.65 7.15
C ASP A 103 -4.22 -6.80 6.16
N GLU A 104 -4.19 -7.15 4.87
CA GLU A 104 -4.84 -6.40 3.80
C GLU A 104 -6.26 -6.90 3.50
N LEU A 105 -6.68 -8.05 4.04
CA LEU A 105 -8.03 -8.60 3.80
C LEU A 105 -9.18 -7.63 4.16
N PRO A 106 -9.12 -6.80 5.23
CA PRO A 106 -10.15 -5.80 5.50
C PRO A 106 -10.39 -4.80 4.36
N GLN A 107 -9.44 -4.63 3.43
CA GLN A 107 -9.59 -3.74 2.27
C GLN A 107 -10.63 -4.25 1.27
N LEU A 108 -11.06 -5.53 1.33
CA LEU A 108 -12.20 -6.01 0.54
C LEU A 108 -13.46 -5.16 0.81
N TRP A 109 -13.61 -4.63 2.04
CA TRP A 109 -14.65 -3.66 2.35
C TRP A 109 -14.51 -2.35 1.55
N ASN A 110 -13.28 -1.84 1.38
CA ASN A 110 -13.02 -0.66 0.55
C ASN A 110 -13.33 -0.92 -0.93
N VAL A 111 -13.13 -2.16 -1.41
CA VAL A 111 -13.54 -2.57 -2.76
C VAL A 111 -15.05 -2.54 -2.89
N VAL A 112 -15.80 -3.14 -1.96
CA VAL A 112 -17.27 -3.12 -1.97
C VAL A 112 -17.81 -1.69 -1.91
N ARG A 113 -17.24 -0.82 -1.06
CA ARG A 113 -17.61 0.60 -0.96
C ARG A 113 -17.23 1.46 -2.17
N GLY A 114 -16.35 0.98 -3.04
CA GLY A 114 -15.98 1.66 -4.29
C GLY A 114 -14.89 2.69 -4.18
N GLU A 115 -14.18 2.67 -3.05
CA GLU A 115 -12.94 3.41 -2.81
C GLU A 115 -11.77 2.71 -3.52
N MET A 116 -11.80 1.37 -3.57
CA MET A 116 -10.80 0.52 -4.20
C MET A 116 -11.39 -0.40 -5.28
N SER A 117 -10.48 -1.07 -6.00
CA SER A 117 -10.72 -2.12 -6.99
C SER A 117 -9.99 -3.40 -6.55
N LEU A 118 -10.36 -4.57 -7.06
CA LEU A 118 -9.59 -5.79 -6.76
C LEU A 118 -8.19 -5.71 -7.36
N VAL A 119 -8.10 -5.23 -8.60
CA VAL A 119 -6.83 -5.01 -9.32
C VAL A 119 -6.71 -3.54 -9.72
N GLY A 120 -5.56 -2.93 -9.44
CA GLY A 120 -5.29 -1.53 -9.71
C GLY A 120 -3.93 -1.05 -9.18
N PRO A 121 -3.56 0.22 -9.42
CA PRO A 121 -2.35 0.82 -8.87
C PRO A 121 -2.39 0.85 -7.33
N ARG A 122 -1.25 0.94 -6.64
CA ARG A 122 -1.27 1.02 -5.16
C ARG A 122 -1.96 2.31 -4.67
N PRO A 123 -2.76 2.28 -3.58
CA PRO A 123 -3.12 3.51 -2.88
C PRO A 123 -1.91 4.20 -2.27
N HIS A 124 -1.78 5.50 -2.49
CA HIS A 124 -0.67 6.34 -2.00
C HIS A 124 -0.97 7.02 -0.69
N GLU A 125 0.06 7.23 0.12
CA GLU A 125 -0.07 8.06 1.31
C GLU A 125 -0.36 9.51 0.94
N LEU A 126 -1.08 10.23 1.82
CA LEU A 126 -1.23 11.68 1.65
C LEU A 126 0.16 12.33 1.68
N GLY A 127 0.46 13.15 0.67
CA GLY A 127 1.77 13.80 0.53
C GLY A 127 2.87 12.96 -0.13
N GLU A 128 2.66 11.65 -0.38
CA GLU A 128 3.61 10.83 -1.16
C GLU A 128 3.62 11.21 -2.65
N VAL A 129 2.53 11.81 -3.11
CA VAL A 129 2.24 12.07 -4.52
C VAL A 129 1.85 13.54 -4.66
N SER A 130 2.62 14.31 -5.43
CA SER A 130 2.26 15.67 -5.78
C SER A 130 1.14 15.68 -6.83
N LEU A 131 0.06 16.41 -6.56
CA LEU A 131 -1.04 16.63 -7.51
C LEU A 131 -0.64 17.54 -8.67
N GLU A 132 0.55 18.14 -8.63
CA GLU A 132 1.09 19.00 -9.68
C GLU A 132 1.95 18.20 -10.67
N ASN A 133 2.37 16.98 -10.31
CA ASN A 133 3.19 16.15 -11.16
C ASN A 133 2.31 15.30 -12.11
N PRO A 134 2.49 15.43 -13.45
CA PRO A 134 1.68 14.70 -14.42
C PRO A 134 1.74 13.16 -14.29
N VAL A 135 2.90 12.61 -13.93
CA VAL A 135 3.09 11.16 -13.75
C VAL A 135 2.28 10.66 -12.56
N HIS A 136 2.26 11.45 -11.50
CA HIS A 136 1.49 11.18 -10.29
C HIS A 136 -0.02 11.24 -10.56
N LEU A 137 -0.47 12.25 -11.32
CA LEU A 137 -1.88 12.35 -11.74
C LEU A 137 -2.33 11.16 -12.60
N GLN A 138 -1.47 10.63 -13.46
CA GLN A 138 -1.80 9.45 -14.26
C GLN A 138 -2.18 8.25 -13.39
N ARG A 139 -1.48 8.04 -12.26
CA ARG A 139 -1.76 6.95 -11.31
C ARG A 139 -3.13 7.06 -10.66
N LEU A 140 -3.61 8.29 -10.49
CA LEU A 140 -4.91 8.59 -9.90
C LEU A 140 -6.08 8.46 -10.90
N ARG A 141 -5.84 8.13 -12.17
CA ARG A 141 -6.90 7.95 -13.18
C ARG A 141 -7.79 6.74 -12.91
N MET A 142 -7.24 5.72 -12.24
CA MET A 142 -7.95 4.50 -11.87
C MET A 142 -8.18 4.43 -10.36
N ARG A 143 -9.13 3.57 -9.94
CA ARG A 143 -9.24 3.22 -8.53
C ARG A 143 -8.00 2.44 -8.11
N PRO A 144 -7.44 2.71 -6.92
CA PRO A 144 -6.36 1.90 -6.40
C PRO A 144 -6.81 0.45 -6.18
N GLY A 145 -5.89 -0.48 -6.35
CA GLY A 145 -6.11 -1.92 -6.27
C GLY A 145 -5.74 -2.51 -4.91
N LEU A 146 -6.46 -3.56 -4.51
CA LEU A 146 -6.02 -4.48 -3.45
C LEU A 146 -4.71 -5.17 -3.88
N THR A 147 -4.66 -5.65 -5.12
CA THR A 147 -3.43 -6.11 -5.80
C THR A 147 -3.22 -5.34 -7.10
N GLY A 148 -2.08 -5.56 -7.76
CA GLY A 148 -1.67 -4.84 -8.96
C GLY A 148 -0.36 -5.35 -9.53
N LEU A 149 0.02 -4.78 -10.67
CA LEU A 149 1.16 -5.28 -11.44
C LEU A 149 2.49 -5.17 -10.69
N TRP A 150 2.72 -4.07 -9.96
CA TRP A 150 3.93 -3.95 -9.17
C TRP A 150 3.92 -4.90 -7.96
N GLN A 151 2.76 -5.19 -7.35
CA GLN A 151 2.67 -6.14 -6.23
C GLN A 151 3.11 -7.56 -6.64
N ILE A 152 2.99 -7.90 -7.93
CA ILE A 152 3.44 -9.21 -8.44
C ILE A 152 4.85 -9.17 -9.05
N ARG A 153 5.35 -8.01 -9.52
CA ARG A 153 6.66 -7.89 -10.19
C ARG A 153 7.77 -7.22 -9.36
N ALA A 154 7.43 -6.37 -8.41
CA ALA A 154 8.35 -5.49 -7.68
C ALA A 154 8.04 -5.42 -6.18
N ARG A 155 7.41 -6.46 -5.62
CA ARG A 155 6.93 -6.48 -4.23
C ARG A 155 8.03 -6.17 -3.22
N THR A 156 9.20 -6.79 -3.42
CA THR A 156 10.36 -6.68 -2.55
C THR A 156 11.33 -5.58 -2.98
N ASP A 157 11.08 -4.95 -4.13
CA ASP A 157 11.95 -3.91 -4.71
C ASP A 157 11.89 -2.62 -3.85
N PRO A 158 13.04 -2.05 -3.48
CA PRO A 158 13.10 -0.81 -2.69
C PRO A 158 12.75 0.45 -3.49
N SER A 159 12.94 0.44 -4.82
CA SER A 159 12.81 1.61 -5.70
C SER A 159 11.36 2.01 -5.90
N LEU A 160 11.05 3.28 -5.55
CA LEU A 160 9.73 3.85 -5.84
C LEU A 160 9.53 4.00 -7.36
N ALA A 161 10.57 4.40 -8.09
CA ALA A 161 10.50 4.60 -9.54
C ALA A 161 10.11 3.32 -10.29
N ILE A 162 10.67 2.16 -9.90
CA ILE A 162 10.31 0.87 -10.50
C ILE A 162 8.84 0.51 -10.22
N ARG A 163 8.36 0.73 -8.99
CA ARG A 163 6.96 0.48 -8.65
C ARG A 163 6.00 1.40 -9.41
N VAL A 164 6.36 2.69 -9.53
CA VAL A 164 5.63 3.67 -10.34
C VAL A 164 5.58 3.23 -11.80
N ARG A 165 6.69 2.76 -12.38
CA ARG A 165 6.74 2.27 -13.76
C ARG A 165 5.74 1.14 -14.00
N TYR A 166 5.65 0.17 -13.08
CA TYR A 166 4.68 -0.92 -13.21
C TYR A 166 3.23 -0.47 -13.00
N ASP A 167 2.96 0.52 -12.14
CA ASP A 167 1.63 1.14 -12.04
C ASP A 167 1.21 1.78 -13.37
N LEU A 168 2.13 2.53 -14.00
CA LEU A 168 1.88 3.16 -15.29
C LEU A 168 1.73 2.12 -16.40
N GLU A 169 2.55 1.08 -16.43
CA GLU A 169 2.42 -0.02 -17.41
C GLU A 169 1.03 -0.65 -17.33
N TYR A 170 0.55 -0.93 -16.12
CA TYR A 170 -0.81 -1.43 -15.90
C TYR A 170 -1.87 -0.45 -16.42
N ILE A 171 -1.74 0.84 -16.12
CA ILE A 171 -2.70 1.87 -16.53
C ILE A 171 -2.79 1.98 -18.05
N HIS A 172 -1.65 1.97 -18.74
CA HIS A 172 -1.58 2.12 -20.19
C HIS A 172 -2.04 0.86 -20.94
N ARG A 173 -1.83 -0.33 -20.37
CA ARG A 173 -2.17 -1.62 -20.99
C ARG A 173 -3.39 -2.28 -20.35
N TRP A 174 -4.22 -1.51 -19.66
CA TRP A 174 -5.32 -2.04 -18.88
C TRP A 174 -6.34 -2.76 -19.77
N SER A 175 -6.71 -3.97 -19.34
CA SER A 175 -7.79 -4.76 -19.89
C SER A 175 -8.32 -5.69 -18.81
N LEU A 176 -9.53 -6.22 -19.00
CA LEU A 176 -10.10 -7.22 -18.07
C LEU A 176 -9.24 -8.50 -18.02
N LEU A 177 -8.62 -8.87 -19.14
CA LEU A 177 -7.70 -10.01 -19.19
C LEU A 177 -6.44 -9.75 -18.37
N ALA A 178 -5.91 -8.52 -18.42
CA ALA A 178 -4.78 -8.12 -17.57
C ALA A 178 -5.15 -8.20 -16.08
N ASP A 179 -6.36 -7.75 -15.70
CA ASP A 179 -6.86 -7.87 -14.32
C ASP A 179 -6.89 -9.35 -13.88
N PHE A 180 -7.48 -10.21 -14.68
CA PHE A 180 -7.57 -11.65 -14.41
C PHE A 180 -6.17 -12.29 -14.26
N ALA A 181 -5.25 -11.98 -15.19
CA ALA A 181 -3.88 -12.48 -15.14
C ALA A 181 -3.14 -12.01 -13.88
N ILE A 182 -3.33 -10.75 -13.45
CA ILE A 182 -2.73 -10.23 -12.21
C ILE A 182 -3.34 -10.91 -10.98
N ALA A 183 -4.66 -11.12 -10.95
CA ALA A 183 -5.33 -11.79 -9.85
C ALA A 183 -4.79 -13.21 -9.63
N ILE A 184 -4.65 -14.01 -10.70
CA ILE A 184 -4.06 -15.35 -10.64
C ILE A 184 -2.61 -15.29 -10.16
N LYS A 185 -1.79 -14.40 -10.73
CA LYS A 185 -0.37 -14.26 -10.36
C LYS A 185 -0.16 -13.77 -8.92
N THR A 186 -1.16 -13.13 -8.32
CA THR A 186 -1.12 -12.72 -6.91
C THR A 186 -1.12 -13.92 -5.95
N ILE A 187 -1.82 -15.01 -6.28
CA ILE A 187 -1.98 -16.18 -5.40
C ILE A 187 -0.61 -16.76 -4.98
N PRO A 188 0.29 -17.18 -5.89
CA PRO A 188 1.58 -17.72 -5.49
C PRO A 188 2.46 -16.70 -4.75
N VAL A 189 2.39 -15.41 -5.10
CA VAL A 189 3.17 -14.35 -4.43
C VAL A 189 2.78 -14.23 -2.95
N VAL A 190 1.48 -14.33 -2.66
CA VAL A 190 0.95 -14.29 -1.29
C VAL A 190 1.29 -15.58 -0.55
N LEU A 191 1.11 -16.75 -1.17
CA LEU A 191 1.39 -18.06 -0.55
C LEU A 191 2.89 -18.30 -0.30
N GLN A 192 3.77 -17.78 -1.14
CA GLN A 192 5.22 -17.83 -0.93
C GLN A 192 5.68 -16.93 0.24
N GLY A 193 4.79 -16.10 0.78
CA GLY A 193 5.08 -15.28 1.94
C GLY A 193 6.07 -14.15 1.66
N GLN A 194 6.01 -13.53 0.47
CA GLN A 194 6.95 -12.47 0.08
C GLN A 194 6.55 -11.08 0.62
N GLY A 195 5.59 -11.00 1.53
CA GLY A 195 5.21 -9.74 2.17
C GLY A 195 6.12 -9.35 3.33
N GLY A 196 6.22 -8.04 3.59
CA GLY A 196 6.91 -7.50 4.77
C GLY A 196 8.45 -7.43 4.72
N ALA A 197 9.13 -8.33 4.01
CA ALA A 197 10.60 -8.34 3.93
C ALA A 197 11.11 -7.74 2.62
N PRO A 198 11.82 -6.59 2.62
CA PRO A 198 12.54 -6.12 1.44
C PRO A 198 13.68 -7.11 1.13
N ARG A 199 13.87 -7.45 -0.15
CA ARG A 199 15.09 -8.13 -0.60
C ARG A 199 16.09 -7.04 -0.94
N VAL A 200 16.99 -6.75 -0.01
CA VAL A 200 18.10 -5.84 -0.27
C VAL A 200 19.20 -6.66 -0.97
N HIS A 201 19.41 -6.44 -2.27
CA HIS A 201 20.72 -6.76 -2.85
C HIS A 201 21.69 -5.70 -2.35
N ARG A 202 22.82 -6.14 -1.77
CA ARG A 202 23.86 -5.25 -1.20
C ARG A 202 24.40 -4.22 -2.20
N GLN A 203 24.13 -4.42 -3.49
CA GLN A 203 24.54 -3.57 -4.60
C GLN A 203 23.54 -2.44 -4.95
N ASP A 204 22.33 -2.43 -4.38
CA ASP A 204 21.29 -1.42 -4.69
C ASP A 204 21.19 -0.30 -3.64
N LEU A 205 22.25 -0.11 -2.83
CA LEU A 205 22.43 1.13 -2.08
C LEU A 205 22.64 2.26 -3.10
N VAL A 206 21.55 2.82 -3.60
CA VAL A 206 21.59 3.97 -4.50
C VAL A 206 22.35 5.08 -3.78
N PRO A 207 23.49 5.55 -4.32
CA PRO A 207 24.18 6.70 -3.76
C PRO A 207 23.29 7.93 -3.91
N GLU A 208 23.32 8.78 -2.89
CA GLU A 208 22.62 10.05 -2.77
C GLU A 208 22.79 10.96 -4.00
N VAL A 209 21.76 11.08 -4.85
CA VAL A 209 21.57 12.17 -5.83
C VAL A 209 20.05 12.27 -6.09
N ALA A 210 19.32 13.35 -5.82
CA ALA A 210 19.62 14.75 -6.11
C ALA A 210 19.16 15.69 -4.98
N ARG A 211 20.11 16.43 -4.42
CA ARG A 211 19.90 17.85 -4.17
C ARG A 211 19.70 18.50 -5.54
N GLY A 212 18.48 18.93 -5.83
CA GLY A 212 18.25 19.96 -6.84
C GLY A 212 18.44 21.29 -6.15
N ASP A 213 19.61 21.90 -6.32
CA ASP A 213 19.83 23.30 -6.02
C ASP A 213 18.92 24.16 -6.91
N GLY A 214 18.19 25.04 -6.26
CA GLY A 214 17.40 26.12 -6.83
C GLY A 214 17.27 27.19 -5.76
N ALA A 215 18.35 27.94 -5.58
CA ALA A 215 18.48 29.02 -4.62
C ALA A 215 17.37 30.08 -4.74
N GLY A 216 16.96 30.62 -3.59
CA GLY A 216 16.63 32.04 -3.47
C GLY A 216 15.15 32.43 -3.55
N ARG A 217 14.49 32.47 -2.38
CA ARG A 217 13.80 33.67 -1.88
C ARG A 217 13.45 33.50 -0.40
N LYS A 218 14.15 34.26 0.45
CA LYS A 218 13.73 34.53 1.83
C LYS A 218 12.38 35.25 1.77
N ALA A 219 11.36 34.71 2.43
CA ALA A 219 10.18 35.50 2.82
C ALA A 219 10.42 36.04 4.24
N PRO A 220 10.18 37.34 4.51
CA PRO A 220 10.43 37.96 5.80
C PRO A 220 9.37 37.53 6.84
N GLY A 221 9.76 37.65 8.11
CA GLY A 221 9.10 37.05 9.25
C GLY A 221 7.65 37.47 9.50
N VAL A 222 6.97 36.61 10.25
CA VAL A 222 5.77 36.98 11.00
C VAL A 222 6.09 36.73 12.46
N GLU A 223 6.15 37.86 13.16
CA GLU A 223 6.46 38.05 14.56
C GLU A 223 5.34 37.47 15.43
N ARG A 224 5.75 36.92 16.58
CA ARG A 224 4.85 36.51 17.66
C ARG A 224 4.22 37.75 18.29
N ARG A 225 2.90 37.77 18.39
CA ARG A 225 2.17 38.29 19.56
C ARG A 225 0.94 37.43 19.78
#